data_AF-A0A6G0XZI0-F1
#
_entry.id   AF-A0A6G0XZI0-F1
#
_cell.length_a   1.000
_cell.length_b   1.000
_cell.length_c   1.000
_cell.angle_alpha   90.00
_cell.angle_beta   90.00
_cell.angle_gamma   90.00
#
_symmetry.space_group_name_H-M   'P 1'
#
loop_
_entity.id
_entity.type
_entity.pdbx_description
1 polymer ?
#
loop_
_entity_poly.entity_id
_entity_poly.type
_entity_poly.pdbx_seq_one_letter_code
_entity_poly.pdbx_strand_id
1 'polypeptide(L)'
;VRSHCAYPCQCTNRDPVCEPGVPHTRDGCGCCPVCARQDGDPCDGIAVCDQRKGLVCQYDDYYSAAGVCRADYRKHVRDLLFLYSTPSAVPTNLPLHELADR
;
A
#
# COMPACT_ATOMS: atom_id res chain seq x y z
N VAL A 1 -6.41 -6.78 -10.49
CA VAL A 1 -5.09 -6.55 -11.13
C VAL A 1 -5.35 -6.38 -12.63
N ARG A 2 -4.95 -5.26 -13.25
CA ARG A 2 -5.17 -5.03 -14.70
C ARG A 2 -3.95 -5.50 -15.49
N SER A 3 -3.62 -6.76 -15.27
CA SER A 3 -2.49 -7.43 -15.92
C SER A 3 -3.08 -8.35 -16.97
N HIS A 4 -2.77 -8.13 -18.25
CA HIS A 4 -3.03 -9.13 -19.26
C HIS A 4 -2.01 -10.26 -19.11
N CYS A 5 -2.32 -11.21 -18.24
CA CYS A 5 -1.45 -12.36 -17.99
C CYS A 5 -1.62 -13.40 -19.09
N ALA A 6 -0.53 -13.75 -19.76
CA ALA A 6 -0.47 -14.89 -20.66
C ALA A 6 0.17 -16.09 -19.94
N TYR A 7 -0.39 -17.27 -20.13
CA TYR A 7 0.15 -18.53 -19.59
C TYR A 7 0.39 -19.51 -20.75
N PRO A 8 1.57 -20.14 -20.84
CA PRO A 8 2.72 -20.02 -19.94
C PRO A 8 3.40 -18.64 -19.99
N CYS A 9 3.92 -18.20 -18.84
CA CYS A 9 4.57 -16.90 -18.71
C CYS A 9 5.87 -16.85 -19.53
N GLN A 10 6.02 -15.80 -20.35
CA GLN A 10 7.20 -15.59 -21.19
C GLN A 10 8.15 -14.58 -20.53
N CYS A 11 8.86 -15.04 -19.50
CA CYS A 11 9.83 -14.21 -18.79
C CYS A 11 11.15 -14.10 -19.57
N THR A 12 11.84 -12.98 -19.41
CA THR A 12 13.25 -12.91 -19.82
C THR A 12 14.07 -13.83 -18.92
N ASN A 13 14.94 -14.65 -19.51
CA ASN A 13 15.79 -15.61 -18.78
C ASN A 13 16.83 -14.96 -17.85
N ARG A 14 16.96 -13.63 -17.89
CA ARG A 14 17.93 -12.87 -17.11
C ARG A 14 17.21 -12.10 -16.02
N ASP A 15 17.68 -12.23 -14.79
CA ASP A 15 17.20 -11.42 -13.68
C ASP A 15 17.41 -9.93 -13.96
N PRO A 16 16.40 -9.09 -13.69
CA PRO A 16 16.52 -7.65 -13.92
C PRO A 16 17.58 -7.06 -12.98
N VAL A 17 18.37 -6.13 -13.49
CA VAL A 17 19.31 -5.36 -12.66
C VAL A 17 18.54 -4.14 -12.15
N CYS A 18 18.30 -4.08 -10.84
CA CYS A 18 17.59 -2.98 -10.21
C CYS A 18 18.55 -1.93 -9.65
N GLU A 19 18.04 -0.71 -9.48
CA GLU A 19 18.79 0.37 -8.85
C GLU A 19 19.18 0.04 -7.40
N PRO A 20 20.26 0.63 -6.86
CA PRO A 20 20.67 0.42 -5.48
C PRO A 20 19.53 0.70 -4.49
N GLY A 21 19.20 -0.27 -3.65
CA GLY A 21 18.13 -0.15 -2.65
C GLY A 21 16.71 -0.43 -3.18
N VAL A 22 16.55 -0.73 -4.47
CA VAL A 22 15.29 -1.21 -5.05
C VAL A 22 15.24 -2.74 -4.97
N PRO A 23 14.23 -3.33 -4.31
CA PRO A 23 14.13 -4.78 -4.22
C PRO A 23 13.59 -5.40 -5.52
N HIS A 24 13.96 -6.65 -5.75
CA HIS A 24 13.26 -7.52 -6.70
C HIS A 24 11.88 -7.91 -6.16
N THR A 25 10.92 -7.98 -7.06
CA THR A 25 9.56 -8.46 -6.81
C THR A 25 9.09 -9.26 -8.03
N ARG A 26 7.84 -9.72 -8.02
CA ARG A 26 7.21 -10.38 -9.17
C ARG A 26 6.26 -9.43 -9.87
N ASP A 27 6.10 -9.59 -11.17
CA ASP A 27 5.09 -8.89 -11.97
C ASP A 27 3.66 -9.05 -11.38
N GLY A 28 2.69 -8.30 -11.90
CA GLY A 28 1.30 -8.39 -11.43
C GLY A 28 0.64 -9.75 -11.67
N CYS A 29 1.27 -10.63 -12.44
CA CYS A 29 0.86 -12.02 -12.66
C CYS A 29 1.49 -13.00 -11.67
N GLY A 30 2.52 -12.59 -10.90
CA GLY A 30 3.26 -13.44 -9.98
C GLY A 30 4.24 -14.39 -10.66
N CYS A 31 4.61 -14.14 -11.91
CA CYS A 31 5.48 -14.98 -12.73
C CYS A 31 6.91 -14.45 -12.78
N CYS A 32 7.10 -13.32 -13.47
CA CYS A 32 8.43 -12.86 -13.86
C CYS A 32 9.06 -11.98 -12.79
N PRO A 33 10.39 -12.11 -12.54
CA PRO A 33 11.10 -11.20 -11.67
C PRO A 33 11.16 -9.81 -12.33
N VAL A 34 10.79 -8.79 -11.57
CA VAL A 34 10.83 -7.38 -11.97
C VAL A 34 11.39 -6.52 -10.84
N CYS A 35 11.84 -5.31 -11.16
CA CYS A 35 12.20 -4.33 -10.14
C CYS A 35 10.95 -3.69 -9.55
N ALA A 36 10.90 -3.57 -8.22
CA ALA A 36 9.80 -2.92 -7.54
C ALA A 36 9.80 -1.40 -7.81
N ARG A 37 8.67 -0.87 -8.29
CA ARG A 37 8.50 0.57 -8.53
C ARG A 37 8.41 1.35 -7.21
N GLN A 38 9.07 2.49 -7.15
CA GLN A 38 9.21 3.35 -5.96
C GLN A 38 8.16 4.47 -5.96
N ASP A 39 8.11 5.30 -4.90
CA ASP A 39 7.11 6.39 -4.83
C ASP A 39 7.31 7.39 -5.98
N GLY A 40 6.24 7.70 -6.69
CA GLY A 40 6.25 8.56 -7.86
C GLY A 40 6.56 7.85 -9.18
N ASP A 41 6.99 6.59 -9.15
CA ASP A 41 7.24 5.82 -10.38
C ASP A 41 5.93 5.43 -11.07
N PRO A 42 5.94 5.34 -12.42
CA PRO A 42 4.83 4.78 -13.17
C PRO A 42 4.71 3.27 -12.89
N CYS A 43 3.48 2.81 -12.74
CA CYS A 43 3.12 1.41 -12.52
C CYS A 43 1.98 0.99 -13.43
N ASP A 44 1.88 -0.31 -13.69
CA ASP A 44 0.82 -0.90 -14.51
C ASP A 44 0.56 -2.35 -14.08
N GLY A 45 -0.06 -3.15 -14.95
CA GLY A 45 -0.31 -4.57 -14.69
C GLY A 45 0.95 -5.44 -14.59
N ILE A 46 2.10 -5.00 -15.08
CA ILE A 46 3.37 -5.75 -15.10
C ILE A 46 4.36 -5.08 -14.14
N ALA A 47 4.52 -3.76 -14.23
CA ALA A 47 5.36 -2.93 -13.37
C ALA A 47 4.65 -2.66 -12.04
N VAL A 48 4.97 -3.46 -11.02
CA VAL A 48 4.33 -3.37 -9.71
C VAL A 48 5.11 -2.51 -8.71
N CYS A 49 4.39 -1.84 -7.81
CA CYS A 49 4.97 -1.03 -6.74
C CYS A 49 5.62 -1.87 -5.64
N ASP A 50 6.56 -1.26 -4.91
CA ASP A 50 7.20 -1.83 -3.73
C ASP A 50 6.23 -1.96 -2.54
N GLN A 51 5.57 -3.11 -2.47
CA GLN A 51 4.63 -3.43 -1.41
C GLN A 51 5.28 -3.49 -0.03
N ARG A 52 6.60 -3.73 0.08
CA ARG A 52 7.31 -3.75 1.36
C ARG A 52 7.38 -2.35 1.98
N LYS A 53 7.35 -1.32 1.14
CA LYS A 53 7.26 0.09 1.54
C LYS A 53 5.81 0.58 1.67
N GLY A 54 4.83 -0.31 1.53
CA GLY A 54 3.42 0.05 1.59
C GLY A 54 2.95 0.86 0.37
N LEU A 55 3.64 0.77 -0.76
CA LEU A 55 3.24 1.46 -1.99
C LEU A 55 2.16 0.68 -2.74
N VAL A 56 1.16 1.40 -3.23
CA VAL A 56 0.09 0.89 -4.09
C VAL A 56 0.02 1.68 -5.38
N CYS A 57 -0.35 1.01 -6.47
CA CYS A 57 -0.51 1.65 -7.77
C CYS A 57 -1.85 2.41 -7.80
N GLN A 58 -1.79 3.75 -7.83
CA GLN A 58 -2.95 4.61 -7.95
C GLN A 58 -3.17 4.98 -9.42
N TYR A 59 -4.33 4.60 -9.95
CA TYR A 59 -4.75 4.92 -11.31
C TYR A 59 -5.65 6.15 -11.25
N ASP A 60 -5.47 7.09 -12.18
CA ASP A 60 -6.29 8.31 -12.23
C ASP A 60 -7.76 7.98 -12.53
N ASP A 61 -8.00 6.95 -13.35
CA ASP A 61 -9.33 6.53 -13.77
C ASP A 61 -9.43 5.01 -13.98
N TYR A 62 -10.67 4.49 -13.96
CA TYR A 62 -10.94 3.09 -14.26
C TYR A 62 -10.56 2.68 -15.68
N TYR A 63 -10.20 3.56 -16.61
CA TYR A 63 -9.72 3.16 -17.95
C TYR A 63 -8.22 3.35 -18.15
N SER A 64 -7.53 3.88 -17.13
CA SER A 64 -6.10 4.12 -17.20
C SER A 64 -5.33 2.80 -17.27
N ALA A 65 -4.46 2.69 -18.28
CA ALA A 65 -3.58 1.54 -18.50
C ALA A 65 -2.39 1.54 -17.54
N ALA A 66 -2.01 2.72 -17.04
CA ALA A 66 -0.94 2.93 -16.08
C ALA A 66 -1.42 3.86 -14.96
N GLY A 67 -0.71 3.82 -13.85
CA GLY A 67 -0.90 4.67 -12.68
C GLY A 67 0.44 5.08 -12.10
N VAL A 68 0.42 5.60 -10.88
CA VAL A 68 1.61 6.05 -10.15
C VAL A 68 1.67 5.35 -8.79
N CYS A 69 2.86 4.89 -8.41
CA CYS A 69 3.08 4.30 -7.10
C CYS A 69 3.05 5.35 -6.01
N ARG A 70 2.21 5.14 -5.00
CA ARG A 70 2.03 6.05 -3.85
C ARG A 70 1.84 5.25 -2.57
N ALA A 71 2.22 5.83 -1.44
CA ALA A 71 1.94 5.23 -0.14
C ALA A 71 0.44 4.98 0.09
N ASP A 72 0.09 3.78 0.55
CA ASP A 72 -1.27 3.44 0.96
C ASP A 72 -1.53 3.87 2.41
N TYR A 73 -2.04 5.09 2.56
CA TYR A 73 -2.41 5.62 3.87
C TYR A 73 -3.60 4.88 4.51
N ARG A 74 -4.36 4.05 3.79
CA ARG A 74 -5.48 3.29 4.37
C ARG A 74 -5.00 2.19 5.32
N LYS A 75 -3.75 1.73 5.19
CA LYS A 75 -3.11 0.81 6.15
C LYS A 75 -2.91 1.49 7.51
N HIS A 76 -2.45 2.75 7.52
CA HIS A 76 -2.26 3.51 8.75
C HIS A 76 -3.56 3.97 9.40
N VAL A 77 -4.65 4.14 8.65
CA VAL A 77 -5.95 4.48 9.26
C VAL A 77 -6.49 3.33 10.11
N ARG A 78 -6.26 2.07 9.75
CA ARG A 78 -6.59 0.94 10.64
C ARG A 78 -5.75 1.00 11.91
N ASP A 79 -4.46 1.30 11.81
CA ASP A 79 -3.57 1.41 12.98
C ASP A 79 -3.94 2.60 13.89
N LEU A 80 -4.34 3.74 13.32
CA LEU A 80 -4.89 4.89 14.06
C LEU A 80 -6.23 4.55 14.71
N LEU A 81 -7.16 3.90 13.98
CA LEU A 81 -8.42 3.43 14.56
C LEU A 81 -8.18 2.41 15.68
N PHE A 82 -7.16 1.55 15.58
CA PHE A 82 -6.77 0.64 16.67
C PHE A 82 -6.31 1.42 17.91
N LEU A 83 -5.56 2.52 17.77
CA LEU A 83 -5.20 3.39 18.91
C LEU A 83 -6.42 4.07 19.56
N TYR A 84 -7.49 4.33 18.81
CA TYR A 84 -8.75 4.85 19.34
C TYR A 84 -9.71 3.75 19.84
N SER A 85 -9.39 2.48 19.62
CA SER A 85 -10.24 1.32 19.96
C SER A 85 -9.71 0.49 21.12
N THR A 86 -8.53 0.78 21.66
CA THR A 86 -8.09 0.20 22.94
C THR A 86 -8.87 0.87 24.08
N PRO A 87 -9.76 0.17 24.81
CA PRO A 87 -10.43 0.73 25.97
C PRO A 87 -9.44 0.78 27.15
N SER A 88 -8.49 1.71 27.11
CA SER A 88 -7.71 2.05 28.31
C SER A 88 -8.59 2.89 29.22
N ALA A 89 -9.07 2.23 30.27
CA ALA A 89 -9.41 2.78 31.58
C ALA A 89 -10.27 4.06 31.57
N VAL A 90 -11.57 3.87 31.76
CA VAL A 90 -12.44 4.91 32.30
C VAL A 90 -11.78 5.49 33.56
N PRO A 91 -11.42 6.78 33.61
CA PRO A 91 -10.98 7.39 34.87
C PRO A 91 -12.19 7.52 35.79
N THR A 92 -12.31 6.63 36.77
CA THR A 92 -13.32 6.67 37.85
C THR A 92 -13.01 7.76 38.88
N ASN A 93 -12.88 9.02 38.46
CA ASN A 93 -12.87 10.16 39.39
C ASN A 93 -13.27 11.45 38.67
N LEU A 94 -14.57 11.62 38.47
CA LEU A 94 -15.18 12.94 38.25
C LEU A 94 -15.84 13.37 39.57
N PRO A 95 -15.42 14.46 40.23
CA PRO A 95 -16.05 14.91 41.46
C PRO A 95 -17.47 15.43 41.18
N LEU A 96 -18.46 14.87 41.89
CA LEU A 96 -19.82 15.39 42.00
C LEU A 96 -19.83 16.61 42.92
N HIS A 97 -19.67 17.82 42.37
CA HIS A 97 -20.27 19.03 42.95
C HIS A 97 -20.34 20.18 41.95
N GLU A 98 -21.44 20.94 42.04
CA GLU A 98 -21.72 22.23 41.41
C GLU A 98 -22.33 22.23 40.00
N LEU A 99 -23.56 21.72 39.92
CA LEU A 99 -24.60 22.25 39.03
C LEU A 99 -25.94 22.30 39.80
N ALA A 100 -25.98 23.11 40.86
CA ALA A 100 -27.21 23.56 41.51
C ALA A 100 -26.94 24.84 42.33
N ASP A 101 -26.68 25.97 41.66
CA ASP A 101 -27.16 27.32 42.06
C ASP A 101 -26.81 28.38 40.98
N ARG A 102 -27.79 28.69 40.12
CA ARG A 102 -28.17 30.03 39.59
C ARG A 102 -29.08 29.90 38.37
#